data_AF-A0A8J6Z2I0-F1
#
_entry.id   AF-A0A8J6Z2I0-F1
#
_cell.length_a   1.000
_cell.length_b   1.000
_cell.length_c   1.000
_cell.angle_alpha   90.00
_cell.angle_beta   90.00
_cell.angle_gamma   90.00
#
_symmetry.space_group_name_H-M   'P 1'
#
loop_
_entity.id
_entity.type
_entity.pdbx_description
1 polymer ?
#
loop_
_entity_poly.entity_id
_entity_poly.type
_entity_poly.pdbx_seq_one_letter_code
_entity_poly.pdbx_strand_id
1 'polypeptide(L)'
;MTVKEYTKFVDDALKFLNSVELQNEFIDSFPQFMADFARERYAMGEVDEWPNAQGEFGRTPTNPILVNETWGEITYLSRLVTADGQRMIFHRLGNKRAVDIFELISEDGKFCDRLFVDMHHRHCSKKAPMGYTLLKTLDGITGTSENVFDFPVDICSTLVRTSIKKFGAVVVSYSVANFDEVEAARTLERARK
;
A
#
# COMPACT_ATOMS: atom_id res chain seq x y z
N MET A 1 3.14 16.75 25.03
CA MET A 1 2.05 15.88 24.56
C MET A 1 1.74 14.89 25.65
N THR A 2 0.48 14.84 26.09
CA THR A 2 -0.01 13.88 27.07
C THR A 2 -0.27 12.52 26.40
N VAL A 3 -0.33 11.44 27.18
CA VAL A 3 -0.70 10.10 26.66
C VAL A 3 -2.05 10.15 25.94
N LYS A 4 -3.03 10.87 26.50
CA LYS A 4 -4.36 11.04 25.92
C LYS A 4 -4.33 11.73 24.56
N GLU A 5 -3.50 12.76 24.41
CA GLU A 5 -3.31 13.45 23.12
C GLU A 5 -2.67 12.52 22.08
N TYR A 6 -1.66 11.74 22.47
CA TYR A 6 -1.03 10.78 21.57
C TYR A 6 -1.97 9.67 21.12
N THR A 7 -2.76 9.09 22.03
CA THR A 7 -3.77 8.07 21.69
C THR A 7 -4.77 8.60 20.68
N LYS A 8 -5.19 9.86 20.81
CA LYS A 8 -6.07 10.49 19.82
C LYS A 8 -5.43 10.56 18.43
N PHE A 9 -4.14 10.92 18.32
CA PHE A 9 -3.46 10.91 17.02
C PHE A 9 -3.42 9.52 16.39
N VAL A 10 -3.19 8.48 17.20
CA VAL A 10 -3.22 7.08 16.74
C VAL A 10 -4.62 6.70 16.26
N ASP A 11 -5.67 7.00 17.03
CA ASP A 11 -7.06 6.68 16.66
C ASP A 11 -7.49 7.38 15.37
N ASP A 12 -7.14 8.67 15.22
CA ASP A 12 -7.48 9.45 14.03
C ASP A 12 -6.70 8.96 12.80
N ALA A 13 -5.43 8.57 12.98
CA ALA A 13 -4.65 7.93 11.92
C ALA A 13 -5.24 6.58 11.49
N LEU A 14 -5.68 5.74 12.43
CA LEU A 14 -6.34 4.46 12.12
C LEU A 14 -7.68 4.66 11.42
N LYS A 15 -8.48 5.66 11.80
CA LYS A 15 -9.70 6.03 11.07
C LYS A 15 -9.37 6.43 9.65
N PHE A 16 -8.35 7.26 9.45
CA PHE A 16 -7.90 7.71 8.13
C PHE A 16 -7.44 6.54 7.24
N LEU A 17 -6.65 5.60 7.78
CA LEU A 17 -6.24 4.37 7.06
C LEU A 17 -7.42 3.49 6.63
N ASN A 18 -8.56 3.61 7.31
CA ASN A 18 -9.74 2.78 7.10
C ASN A 18 -10.90 3.49 6.40
N SER A 19 -10.72 4.71 5.90
CA SER A 19 -11.75 5.45 5.16
C SER A 19 -11.17 6.08 3.90
N VAL A 20 -11.62 5.56 2.75
CA VAL A 20 -11.32 6.14 1.43
C VAL A 20 -11.94 7.53 1.33
N GLU A 21 -13.07 7.76 1.98
CA GLU A 21 -13.75 9.05 2.04
C GLU A 21 -12.87 10.11 2.72
N LEU A 22 -12.35 9.83 3.92
CA LEU A 22 -11.44 10.75 4.63
C LEU A 22 -10.15 11.00 3.84
N GLN A 23 -9.64 9.98 3.15
CA GLN A 23 -8.48 10.14 2.27
C GLN A 23 -8.79 11.07 1.09
N ASN A 24 -9.96 10.91 0.46
CA ASN A 24 -10.40 11.75 -0.64
C ASN A 24 -10.68 13.19 -0.19
N GLU A 25 -11.29 13.40 0.98
CA GLU A 25 -11.47 14.74 1.58
C GLU A 25 -10.12 15.43 1.82
N PHE A 26 -9.12 14.68 2.28
CA PHE A 26 -7.76 15.20 2.44
C PHE A 26 -7.15 15.55 1.09
N ILE A 27 -7.29 14.70 0.06
CA ILE A 27 -6.80 14.95 -1.30
C ILE A 27 -7.45 16.21 -1.90
N ASP A 28 -8.77 16.35 -1.75
CA ASP A 28 -9.54 17.49 -2.25
C ASP A 28 -9.12 18.82 -1.59
N SER A 29 -8.49 18.75 -0.41
CA SER A 29 -7.92 19.92 0.28
C SER A 29 -6.61 20.44 -0.37
N PHE A 30 -6.02 19.70 -1.31
CA PHE A 30 -4.79 20.10 -2.04
C PHE A 30 -4.98 20.04 -3.57
N PRO A 31 -5.77 20.94 -4.17
CA PRO A 31 -6.19 20.86 -5.57
C PRO A 31 -5.05 20.93 -6.59
N GLN A 32 -3.88 21.46 -6.20
CA GLN A 32 -2.73 21.64 -7.08
C GLN A 32 -2.11 20.31 -7.56
N PHE A 33 -2.44 19.18 -6.93
CA PHE A 33 -1.91 17.86 -7.27
C PHE A 33 -2.64 17.17 -8.44
N MET A 34 -3.75 17.71 -8.91
CA MET A 34 -4.55 17.10 -9.99
C MET A 34 -3.91 17.32 -11.36
N ALA A 35 -3.02 16.42 -11.76
CA ALA A 35 -2.52 16.36 -13.13
C ALA A 35 -3.67 16.03 -14.11
N ASP A 36 -3.53 16.42 -15.37
CA ASP A 36 -4.56 16.22 -16.41
C ASP A 36 -4.98 14.74 -16.55
N PHE A 37 -4.05 13.80 -16.33
CA PHE A 37 -4.33 12.35 -16.36
C PHE A 37 -5.23 11.86 -15.21
N ALA A 38 -5.24 12.54 -14.06
CA ALA A 38 -6.11 12.20 -12.94
C ALA A 38 -7.58 12.56 -13.24
N ARG A 39 -7.83 13.60 -14.04
CA ARG A 39 -9.22 14.02 -14.36
C ARG A 39 -10.02 12.96 -15.10
N GLU A 40 -9.43 12.35 -16.13
CA GLU A 40 -10.11 11.28 -16.89
C GLU A 40 -10.32 10.03 -16.04
N ARG A 41 -9.31 9.65 -15.25
CA ARG A 41 -9.36 8.48 -14.37
C ARG A 41 -10.34 8.66 -13.22
N TYR A 42 -10.43 9.86 -12.65
CA TYR A 42 -11.40 10.19 -11.60
C TYR A 42 -12.83 10.17 -12.14
N ALA A 43 -13.04 10.44 -13.43
CA ALA A 43 -14.35 10.41 -14.06
C ALA A 43 -14.87 8.98 -14.32
N MET A 44 -14.05 7.93 -14.13
CA MET A 44 -14.45 6.53 -14.36
C MET A 44 -15.40 5.97 -13.30
N GLY A 45 -15.57 6.67 -12.17
CA GLY A 45 -16.43 6.22 -11.07
C GLY A 45 -15.83 5.06 -10.26
N GLU A 46 -16.68 4.34 -9.54
CA GLU A 46 -16.27 3.22 -8.67
C GLU A 46 -16.08 1.93 -9.48
N VAL A 47 -14.88 1.76 -10.04
CA VAL A 47 -14.50 0.55 -10.79
C VAL A 47 -13.31 -0.15 -10.12
N ASP A 48 -13.38 -1.46 -9.96
CA ASP A 48 -12.30 -2.25 -9.35
C ASP A 48 -11.17 -2.58 -10.34
N GLU A 49 -11.47 -2.53 -11.64
CA GLU A 49 -10.57 -2.86 -12.75
C GLU A 49 -10.77 -1.91 -13.93
N TRP A 50 -9.70 -1.70 -14.71
CA TRP A 50 -9.77 -0.96 -15.96
C TRP A 50 -10.73 -1.64 -16.96
N PRO A 51 -11.61 -0.89 -17.65
CA PRO A 51 -12.34 -1.41 -18.79
C PRO A 51 -11.35 -1.90 -19.86
N ASN A 52 -11.52 -3.14 -20.33
CA ASN A 52 -10.63 -3.80 -21.28
C ASN A 52 -9.20 -4.05 -20.78
N ALA A 53 -9.02 -4.17 -19.46
CA ALA A 53 -7.74 -4.57 -18.88
C ALA A 53 -7.22 -5.89 -19.47
N GLN A 54 -5.91 -6.01 -19.61
CA GLN A 54 -5.26 -7.19 -20.18
C GLN A 54 -4.28 -7.79 -19.19
N GLY A 55 -4.31 -9.11 -19.07
CA GLY A 55 -3.48 -9.86 -18.15
C GLY A 55 -4.09 -9.97 -16.75
N GLU A 56 -3.32 -10.55 -15.85
CA GLU A 56 -3.76 -10.82 -14.49
C GLU A 56 -3.89 -9.53 -13.66
N PHE A 57 -4.99 -9.42 -12.93
CA PHE A 57 -5.29 -8.28 -12.06
C PHE A 57 -4.20 -8.08 -11.02
N GLY A 58 -3.65 -6.87 -10.95
CA GLY A 58 -2.57 -6.47 -10.07
C GLY A 58 -1.19 -6.96 -10.48
N ARG A 59 -1.04 -7.90 -11.41
CA ARG A 59 0.29 -8.47 -11.81
C ARG A 59 0.79 -7.99 -13.16
N THR A 60 0.08 -7.09 -13.81
CA THR A 60 0.51 -6.49 -15.07
C THR A 60 0.25 -4.98 -15.08
N PRO A 61 1.09 -4.18 -15.78
CA PRO A 61 0.85 -2.74 -15.91
C PRO A 61 -0.39 -2.41 -16.74
N THR A 62 -0.96 -3.38 -17.46
CA THR A 62 -2.19 -3.26 -18.27
C THR A 62 -3.44 -3.74 -17.53
N ASN A 63 -3.28 -4.28 -16.33
CA ASN A 63 -4.37 -4.58 -15.40
C ASN A 63 -3.91 -4.29 -13.95
N PRO A 64 -3.53 -3.04 -13.62
CA PRO A 64 -3.09 -2.68 -12.27
C PRO A 64 -4.26 -2.61 -11.28
N ILE A 65 -3.93 -2.63 -9.99
CA ILE A 65 -4.88 -2.31 -8.92
C ILE A 65 -5.15 -0.81 -8.95
N LEU A 66 -6.43 -0.41 -8.91
CA LEU A 66 -6.84 0.98 -8.92
C LEU A 66 -7.01 1.49 -7.49
N VAL A 67 -6.33 2.59 -7.14
CA VAL A 67 -6.38 3.17 -5.80
C VAL A 67 -6.37 4.69 -5.82
N ASN A 68 -6.75 5.27 -4.68
CA ASN A 68 -6.77 6.71 -4.45
C ASN A 68 -5.45 7.21 -3.85
N GLU A 69 -4.57 7.68 -4.74
CA GLU A 69 -3.28 8.28 -4.42
C GLU A 69 -2.38 7.35 -3.58
N THR A 70 -1.25 7.87 -3.10
CA THR A 70 -0.32 7.10 -2.26
C THR A 70 -0.95 6.54 -0.98
N TRP A 71 -2.08 7.08 -0.53
CA TRP A 71 -2.82 6.55 0.62
C TRP A 71 -3.53 5.25 0.28
N GLY A 72 -4.19 5.21 -0.88
CA GLY A 72 -4.81 4.02 -1.42
C GLY A 72 -3.80 2.92 -1.66
N GLU A 73 -2.60 3.23 -2.15
CA GLU A 73 -1.51 2.25 -2.32
C GLU A 73 -1.14 1.58 -1.00
N ILE A 74 -0.81 2.41 0.01
CA ILE A 74 -0.39 1.92 1.32
C ILE A 74 -1.50 1.11 1.98
N THR A 75 -2.74 1.61 1.93
CA THR A 75 -3.87 0.96 2.62
C THR A 75 -4.33 -0.30 1.91
N TYR A 76 -4.41 -0.31 0.57
CA TYR A 76 -4.78 -1.50 -0.19
C TYR A 76 -3.74 -2.61 0.01
N LEU A 77 -2.45 -2.31 -0.19
CA LEU A 77 -1.41 -3.33 -0.08
C LEU A 77 -1.25 -3.83 1.36
N SER A 78 -1.45 -2.98 2.37
CA SER A 78 -1.44 -3.41 3.78
C SER A 78 -2.60 -4.35 4.14
N ARG A 79 -3.66 -4.42 3.31
CA ARG A 79 -4.80 -5.33 3.49
C ARG A 79 -4.58 -6.69 2.87
N LEU A 80 -3.57 -6.86 2.02
CA LEU A 80 -3.34 -8.13 1.34
C LEU A 80 -2.96 -9.21 2.34
N VAL A 81 -3.67 -10.33 2.25
CA VAL A 81 -3.41 -11.55 3.01
C VAL A 81 -3.34 -12.70 2.03
N THR A 82 -2.23 -13.44 2.05
CA THR A 82 -2.03 -14.63 1.23
C THR A 82 -3.02 -15.74 1.60
N ALA A 83 -3.14 -16.76 0.75
CA ALA A 83 -4.01 -17.91 1.01
C ALA A 83 -3.69 -18.66 2.33
N ASP A 84 -2.44 -18.61 2.80
CA ASP A 84 -1.97 -19.17 4.06
C ASP A 84 -1.99 -18.19 5.24
N GLY A 85 -2.61 -17.01 5.07
CA GLY A 85 -2.90 -16.08 6.16
C GLY A 85 -1.77 -15.11 6.50
N GLN A 86 -0.70 -15.03 5.69
CA GLN A 86 0.39 -14.08 5.90
C GLN A 86 0.02 -12.73 5.28
N ARG A 87 0.28 -11.62 5.99
CA ARG A 87 0.19 -10.30 5.32
C ARG A 87 1.46 -10.04 4.53
N MET A 88 1.40 -9.00 3.71
CA MET A 88 2.52 -8.60 2.86
C MET A 88 3.21 -7.34 3.40
N ILE A 89 4.54 -7.39 3.43
CA ILE A 89 5.42 -6.24 3.62
C ILE A 89 5.89 -5.79 2.24
N PHE A 90 5.97 -4.48 2.02
CA PHE A 90 6.20 -3.95 0.68
C PHE A 90 6.90 -2.60 0.66
N HIS A 91 7.55 -2.32 -0.46
CA HIS A 91 8.07 -0.99 -0.82
C HIS A 91 7.78 -0.69 -2.28
N ARG A 92 7.88 0.58 -2.68
CA ARG A 92 7.77 0.97 -4.09
C ARG A 92 9.12 0.78 -4.79
N LEU A 93 9.14 -0.06 -5.81
CA LEU A 93 10.32 -0.29 -6.65
C LEU A 93 10.53 0.84 -7.68
N GLY A 94 9.44 1.44 -8.17
CA GLY A 94 9.47 2.50 -9.16
C GLY A 94 8.13 2.61 -9.88
N ASN A 95 8.16 3.03 -11.15
CA ASN A 95 6.95 3.07 -11.97
C ASN A 95 7.22 2.74 -13.44
N LYS A 96 6.15 2.43 -14.16
CA LYS A 96 6.14 2.26 -15.61
C LYS A 96 4.87 2.87 -16.17
N ARG A 97 4.99 3.91 -17.00
CA ARG A 97 3.85 4.61 -17.62
C ARG A 97 2.79 5.07 -16.59
N ALA A 98 3.25 5.72 -15.51
CA ALA A 98 2.42 6.19 -14.40
C ALA A 98 1.68 5.09 -13.60
N VAL A 99 2.07 3.82 -13.78
CA VAL A 99 1.66 2.72 -12.90
C VAL A 99 2.84 2.35 -12.01
N ASP A 100 2.63 2.42 -10.71
CA ASP A 100 3.64 2.13 -9.70
C ASP A 100 3.84 0.63 -9.55
N ILE A 101 5.08 0.25 -9.28
CA ILE A 101 5.52 -1.15 -9.14
C ILE A 101 5.95 -1.34 -7.71
N PHE A 102 5.37 -2.33 -7.05
CA PHE A 102 5.68 -2.71 -5.68
C PHE A 102 6.34 -4.08 -5.67
N GLU A 103 7.40 -4.22 -4.88
CA GLU A 103 7.95 -5.51 -4.51
C GLU A 103 7.43 -5.87 -3.12
N LEU A 104 6.97 -7.11 -2.96
CA LEU A 104 6.32 -7.59 -1.76
C LEU A 104 6.99 -8.86 -1.26
N ILE A 105 7.00 -9.04 0.05
CA ILE A 105 7.37 -10.28 0.73
C ILE A 105 6.38 -10.57 1.86
N SER A 106 5.99 -11.83 2.02
CA SER A 106 5.14 -12.26 3.12
C SER A 106 5.85 -12.06 4.45
N GLU A 107 5.09 -11.87 5.52
CA GLU A 107 5.62 -11.67 6.88
C GLU A 107 6.47 -12.85 7.38
N ASP A 108 6.21 -14.06 6.91
CA ASP A 108 7.06 -15.22 7.22
C ASP A 108 8.31 -15.33 6.34
N GLY A 109 8.52 -14.40 5.41
CA GLY A 109 9.70 -14.30 4.56
C GLY A 109 9.78 -15.35 3.44
N LYS A 110 8.71 -16.12 3.17
CA LYS A 110 8.77 -17.28 2.25
C LYS A 110 8.16 -17.03 0.88
N PHE A 111 7.25 -16.08 0.75
CA PHE A 111 6.56 -15.77 -0.48
C PHE A 111 6.87 -14.34 -0.92
N CYS A 112 7.24 -14.16 -2.18
CA CYS A 112 7.47 -12.84 -2.76
C CYS A 112 6.58 -12.64 -3.98
N ASP A 113 6.19 -11.39 -4.22
CA ASP A 113 5.37 -11.02 -5.37
C ASP A 113 5.74 -9.63 -5.88
N ARG A 114 5.23 -9.29 -7.06
CA ARG A 114 5.32 -7.97 -7.65
C ARG A 114 3.95 -7.53 -8.12
N LEU A 115 3.45 -6.44 -7.54
CA LEU A 115 2.16 -5.88 -7.88
C LEU A 115 2.30 -4.51 -8.54
N PHE A 116 1.34 -4.20 -9.41
CA PHE A 116 1.21 -2.97 -10.16
C PHE A 116 0.01 -2.21 -9.63
N VAL A 117 0.21 -0.95 -9.26
CA VAL A 117 -0.80 -0.10 -8.65
C VAL A 117 -0.89 1.21 -9.41
N ASP A 118 -2.10 1.63 -9.72
CA ASP A 118 -2.40 2.88 -10.38
C ASP A 118 -3.12 3.78 -9.38
N MET A 119 -2.40 4.78 -8.90
CA MET A 119 -2.86 5.68 -7.83
C MET A 119 -3.72 6.85 -8.31
N HIS A 120 -4.02 6.94 -9.60
CA HIS A 120 -4.69 8.10 -10.19
C HIS A 120 -6.22 7.92 -10.23
N HIS A 121 -6.83 7.24 -9.27
CA HIS A 121 -8.27 6.98 -9.22
C HIS A 121 -8.90 7.57 -7.96
N ARG A 122 -10.20 7.89 -7.99
CA ARG A 122 -10.88 8.37 -6.76
C ARG A 122 -11.37 7.21 -5.88
N HIS A 123 -11.63 6.07 -6.51
CA HIS A 123 -12.04 4.83 -5.84
C HIS A 123 -10.81 3.99 -5.49
N CYS A 124 -10.94 3.19 -4.43
CA CYS A 124 -9.97 2.17 -4.07
C CYS A 124 -10.58 0.79 -4.29
N SER A 125 -9.94 0.00 -5.15
CA SER A 125 -10.44 -1.31 -5.56
C SER A 125 -10.74 -2.21 -4.36
N LYS A 126 -11.87 -2.92 -4.42
CA LYS A 126 -12.29 -3.91 -3.41
C LYS A 126 -12.03 -5.35 -3.88
N LYS A 127 -11.53 -5.52 -5.10
CA LYS A 127 -11.12 -6.81 -5.66
C LYS A 127 -9.72 -7.16 -5.16
N ALA A 128 -9.47 -8.41 -4.79
CA ALA A 128 -8.13 -8.91 -4.47
C ALA A 128 -7.47 -9.55 -5.71
N PRO A 129 -6.14 -9.47 -5.88
CA PRO A 129 -5.43 -10.27 -6.88
C PRO A 129 -5.57 -11.77 -6.57
N MET A 130 -5.43 -12.62 -7.58
CA MET A 130 -5.57 -14.06 -7.40
C MET A 130 -4.54 -14.58 -6.36
N GLY A 131 -5.00 -15.44 -5.45
CA GLY A 131 -4.17 -15.95 -4.35
C GLY A 131 -4.16 -15.07 -3.08
N TYR A 132 -4.86 -13.92 -3.11
CA TYR A 132 -5.01 -13.03 -1.97
C TYR A 132 -6.46 -12.87 -1.52
N THR A 133 -6.60 -12.42 -0.28
CA THR A 133 -7.82 -11.80 0.27
C THR A 133 -7.47 -10.42 0.83
N LEU A 134 -8.50 -9.61 1.13
CA LEU A 134 -8.34 -8.27 1.71
C LEU A 134 -8.89 -8.23 3.14
N LEU A 135 -8.08 -7.72 4.08
CA LEU A 135 -8.54 -7.38 5.42
C LEU A 135 -9.63 -6.31 5.38
N LYS A 136 -10.67 -6.49 6.19
CA LYS A 136 -11.74 -5.49 6.39
C LYS A 136 -11.24 -4.24 7.12
N THR A 137 -10.32 -4.40 8.06
CA THR A 137 -9.82 -3.30 8.89
C THR A 137 -8.32 -3.43 9.06
N LEU A 138 -7.62 -2.30 8.94
CA LEU A 138 -6.20 -2.16 9.22
C LEU A 138 -5.99 -1.74 10.67
N ASP A 139 -5.02 -2.37 11.31
CA ASP A 139 -4.44 -2.03 12.61
C ASP A 139 -3.16 -1.19 12.49
N GLY A 140 -2.68 -0.99 11.25
CA GLY A 140 -1.46 -0.26 10.92
C GLY A 140 -0.98 -0.61 9.52
N ILE A 141 0.02 0.13 9.05
CA ILE A 141 0.65 -0.10 7.74
C ILE A 141 1.68 -1.22 7.82
N THR A 142 1.85 -1.97 6.73
CA THR A 142 2.88 -3.01 6.58
C THR A 142 3.94 -2.67 5.53
N GLY A 143 3.80 -1.53 4.84
CA GLY A 143 4.70 -1.11 3.78
C GLY A 143 4.57 0.38 3.45
N THR A 144 5.35 0.83 2.46
CA THR A 144 5.46 2.24 2.08
C THR A 144 5.44 2.43 0.57
N SER A 145 4.93 3.57 0.11
CA SER A 145 5.07 4.04 -1.29
C SER A 145 6.41 4.73 -1.57
N GLU A 146 7.32 4.74 -0.61
CA GLU A 146 8.70 5.19 -0.78
C GLU A 146 9.59 4.02 -1.24
N ASN A 147 10.67 4.33 -1.96
CA ASN A 147 11.67 3.33 -2.31
C ASN A 147 12.58 3.05 -1.12
N VAL A 148 12.69 1.77 -0.75
CA VAL A 148 13.66 1.26 0.23
C VAL A 148 14.78 0.56 -0.54
N PHE A 149 15.99 1.13 -0.53
CA PHE A 149 17.10 0.72 -1.40
C PHE A 149 17.49 -0.76 -1.23
N ASP A 150 17.70 -1.20 0.01
CA ASP A 150 18.08 -2.58 0.35
C ASP A 150 16.89 -3.41 0.86
N PHE A 151 15.69 -3.20 0.31
CA PHE A 151 14.49 -3.89 0.75
C PHE A 151 14.70 -5.42 0.79
N PRO A 152 14.34 -6.08 1.92
CA PRO A 152 13.50 -5.57 3.00
C PRO A 152 14.26 -5.06 4.23
N VAL A 153 15.59 -4.90 4.14
CA VAL A 153 16.39 -4.29 5.21
C VAL A 153 15.95 -2.84 5.42
N ASP A 154 15.91 -2.42 6.69
CA ASP A 154 15.46 -1.09 7.14
C ASP A 154 13.97 -0.80 6.95
N ILE A 155 13.15 -1.79 6.57
CA ILE A 155 11.72 -1.54 6.38
C ILE A 155 11.05 -1.11 7.69
N CYS A 156 11.40 -1.73 8.83
CA CYS A 156 10.79 -1.38 10.12
C CYS A 156 11.06 0.08 10.50
N SER A 157 12.32 0.51 10.40
CA SER A 157 12.73 1.88 10.73
C SER A 157 12.14 2.90 9.75
N THR A 158 12.00 2.50 8.47
CA THR A 158 11.37 3.31 7.44
C THR A 158 9.89 3.50 7.74
N LEU A 159 9.15 2.45 8.09
CA LEU A 159 7.72 2.54 8.36
C LEU A 159 7.41 3.43 9.57
N VAL A 160 8.22 3.39 10.62
CA VAL A 160 8.08 4.32 11.76
C VAL A 160 8.26 5.77 11.32
N ARG A 161 9.29 6.06 10.51
CA ARG A 161 9.55 7.42 10.00
C ARG A 161 8.44 7.89 9.06
N THR A 162 8.06 7.04 8.10
CA THR A 162 6.97 7.29 7.15
C THR A 162 5.67 7.53 7.90
N SER A 163 5.34 6.73 8.92
CA SER A 163 4.08 6.86 9.65
C SER A 163 4.02 8.17 10.44
N ILE A 164 5.10 8.57 11.11
CA ILE A 164 5.16 9.86 11.82
C ILE A 164 5.03 11.01 10.84
N LYS A 165 5.75 10.97 9.72
CA LYS A 165 5.71 12.00 8.67
C LYS A 165 4.33 12.15 8.05
N LYS A 166 3.65 11.03 7.78
CA LYS A 166 2.37 10.98 7.07
C LYS A 166 1.15 11.18 7.99
N PHE A 167 1.18 10.65 9.20
CA PHE A 167 0.02 10.58 10.09
C PHE A 167 0.22 11.29 11.43
N GLY A 168 1.43 11.78 11.73
CA GLY A 168 1.75 12.38 13.03
C GLY A 168 1.83 11.37 14.18
N ALA A 169 1.74 10.07 13.90
CA ALA A 169 1.74 9.00 14.88
C ALA A 169 2.45 7.74 14.37
N VAL A 170 2.86 6.87 15.29
CA VAL A 170 3.35 5.52 14.95
C VAL A 170 2.15 4.61 14.72
N VAL A 171 1.86 4.30 13.45
CA VAL A 171 0.76 3.42 13.01
C VAL A 171 1.29 2.31 12.09
N VAL A 172 2.22 1.52 12.64
CA VAL A 172 2.79 0.35 11.99
C VAL A 172 2.11 -0.90 12.56
N SER A 173 1.73 -1.85 11.70
CA SER A 173 1.10 -3.08 12.19
C SER A 173 2.07 -3.86 13.08
N TYR A 174 1.53 -4.50 14.11
CA TYR A 174 2.30 -5.34 15.03
C TYR A 174 3.02 -6.50 14.33
N SER A 175 2.45 -6.95 13.23
CA SER A 175 3.02 -8.00 12.38
C SER A 175 4.43 -7.68 11.86
N VAL A 176 4.70 -6.40 11.54
CA VAL A 176 6.02 -5.92 11.11
C VAL A 176 7.04 -5.99 12.24
N ALA A 177 6.61 -5.85 13.50
CA ALA A 177 7.54 -5.78 14.63
C ALA A 177 8.35 -7.07 14.85
N ASN A 178 7.86 -8.20 14.35
CA ASN A 178 8.51 -9.51 14.45
C ASN A 178 9.08 -10.01 13.12
N PHE A 179 9.15 -9.14 12.11
CA PHE A 179 9.60 -9.52 10.78
C PHE A 179 11.12 -9.70 10.74
N ASP A 180 11.56 -10.87 10.25
CA ASP A 180 12.99 -11.15 10.05
C ASP A 180 13.45 -10.59 8.69
N GLU A 181 13.92 -9.35 8.71
CA GLU A 181 14.43 -8.66 7.51
C GLU A 181 15.59 -9.41 6.85
N VAL A 182 16.40 -10.14 7.62
CA VAL A 182 17.60 -10.83 7.12
C VAL A 182 17.22 -12.11 6.38
N GLU A 183 16.33 -12.93 6.95
CA GLU A 183 15.83 -14.12 6.27
C GLU A 183 15.03 -13.75 5.03
N ALA A 184 14.16 -12.73 5.14
CA ALA A 184 13.40 -12.22 4.02
C ALA A 184 14.29 -11.66 2.89
N ALA A 185 15.39 -10.96 3.21
CA ALA A 185 16.36 -10.50 2.22
C ALA A 185 16.96 -11.67 1.42
N ARG A 186 17.31 -12.78 2.09
CA ARG A 186 17.84 -13.98 1.41
C ARG A 186 16.81 -14.61 0.46
N THR A 187 15.53 -14.60 0.82
CA THR A 187 14.46 -15.08 -0.06
C THR A 187 14.32 -14.17 -1.28
N LEU A 188 14.27 -12.85 -1.10
CA LEU A 188 14.16 -11.89 -2.20
C LEU A 188 15.37 -11.94 -3.16
N GLU A 189 16.59 -12.08 -2.63
CA GLU A 189 17.79 -12.26 -3.47
C GLU A 189 17.72 -13.48 -4.37
N ARG A 190 17.08 -14.57 -3.92
CA ARG A 190 16.87 -15.77 -4.74
C ARG A 190 15.81 -15.54 -5.81
N ALA A 191 14.75 -14.79 -5.50
CA ALA A 191 13.66 -14.50 -6.42
C ALA A 191 14.01 -13.44 -7.49
N ARG A 192 14.97 -12.55 -7.20
CA ARG A 192 15.46 -11.53 -8.14
C ARG A 192 16.41 -12.07 -9.21
N LYS A 193 16.93 -13.31 -9.06
CA LYS A 193 17.84 -13.98 -10.00
C LYS A 193 17.07 -14.73 -11.09
#